data_AF-A0A6B1G590-F1
#
_entry.id   AF-A0A6B1G590-F1
#
_cell.length_a   1.000
_cell.length_b   1.000
_cell.length_c   1.000
_cell.angle_alpha   90.00
_cell.angle_beta   90.00
_cell.angle_gamma   90.00
#
_symmetry.space_group_name_H-M   'P 1'
#
loop_
_entity.id
_entity.type
_entity.pdbx_description
1 polymer ?
#
loop_
_entity_poly.entity_id
_entity_poly.type
_entity_poly.pdbx_seq_one_letter_code
_entity_poly.pdbx_strand_id
1 'polypeptide(L)'
;MFESVPRVVGTVAGSECKESGQKGLRIISVVIVAALTVAVVLLRLYRLDELPAGIQVSEALNGVDALRVLGGEHAVFFPSEFSGHEGLVVYLIALSISVLGQTDLALRLPTALANAGTVFVVYW
;
A
#
# COMPACT_ATOMS: atom_id res chain seq x y z
N MET A 1 17.24 -31.88 65.06
CA MET A 1 16.40 -32.16 63.88
C MET A 1 15.94 -30.82 63.33
N PHE A 2 16.49 -30.45 62.17
CA PHE A 2 16.21 -29.29 61.30
C PHE A 2 16.69 -27.89 61.71
N GLU A 3 17.91 -27.58 61.25
CA GLU A 3 18.43 -26.25 60.96
C GLU A 3 17.60 -25.56 59.86
N SER A 4 17.30 -24.28 60.07
CA SER A 4 16.58 -23.41 59.16
C SER A 4 17.42 -23.06 57.92
N VAL A 5 16.95 -23.47 56.75
CA VAL A 5 17.54 -23.18 55.43
C VAL A 5 17.46 -21.68 55.12
N PRO A 6 18.56 -21.02 54.67
CA PRO A 6 18.49 -19.63 54.21
C PRO A 6 17.80 -19.53 52.84
N ARG A 7 16.82 -18.64 52.74
CA ARG A 7 16.05 -18.34 51.53
C ARG A 7 16.94 -17.51 50.57
N VAL A 8 17.39 -18.11 49.48
CA VAL A 8 18.11 -17.42 48.40
C VAL A 8 17.15 -16.43 47.73
N VAL A 9 17.33 -15.14 47.98
CA VAL A 9 16.69 -14.06 47.22
C VAL A 9 17.56 -13.80 45.99
N GLY A 10 17.21 -14.44 44.88
CA GLY A 10 17.74 -14.13 43.56
C GLY A 10 16.66 -13.44 42.73
N THR A 11 16.62 -12.11 42.70
CA THR A 11 15.69 -11.37 41.83
C THR A 11 16.31 -10.05 41.41
N VAL A 12 17.22 -10.05 40.43
CA VAL A 12 17.48 -8.85 39.59
C VAL A 12 18.00 -9.20 38.17
N ALA A 13 18.65 -10.35 37.93
CA ALA A 13 19.35 -10.59 36.65
C ALA A 13 18.49 -10.91 35.40
N GLY A 14 17.16 -11.04 35.54
CA GLY A 14 16.28 -11.51 34.46
C GLY A 14 15.67 -10.42 33.57
N SER A 15 15.69 -9.15 33.99
CA SER A 15 15.01 -8.06 33.27
C SER A 15 15.87 -7.49 32.13
N GLU A 16 17.16 -7.29 32.35
CA GLU A 16 18.06 -6.65 31.37
C GLU A 16 18.29 -7.52 30.11
N CYS A 17 18.39 -8.84 30.28
CA CYS A 17 18.56 -9.78 29.15
C CYS A 17 17.30 -9.87 28.27
N LYS A 18 16.10 -9.71 28.86
CA LYS A 18 14.82 -9.74 28.14
C LYS A 18 14.57 -8.44 27.38
N GLU A 19 14.96 -7.31 27.95
CA GLU A 19 14.77 -5.99 27.35
C GLU A 19 15.68 -5.77 26.13
N SER A 20 16.91 -6.29 26.17
CA SER A 20 17.87 -6.20 25.06
C SER A 20 17.43 -6.98 23.82
N GLY A 21 16.95 -8.22 24.00
CA GLY A 21 16.42 -9.04 22.90
C GLY A 21 15.14 -8.45 22.28
N GLN A 22 14.27 -7.84 23.10
CA GLN A 22 13.05 -7.19 22.62
C GLN A 22 13.33 -5.89 21.86
N LYS A 23 14.34 -5.11 22.28
CA LYS A 23 14.81 -3.92 21.53
C LYS A 23 15.41 -4.31 20.18
N GLY A 24 16.24 -5.36 20.14
CA GLY A 24 16.81 -5.89 18.90
C GLY A 24 15.74 -6.35 17.92
N LEU A 25 14.76 -7.13 18.38
CA LEU A 25 13.64 -7.59 17.55
C LEU A 25 12.80 -6.42 17.01
N ARG A 26 12.52 -5.40 17.84
CA ARG A 26 11.80 -4.19 17.42
C ARG A 26 12.56 -3.41 16.35
N ILE A 27 13.87 -3.23 16.50
CA ILE A 27 14.71 -2.55 15.51
C ILE A 27 14.69 -3.33 14.19
N ILE A 28 14.82 -4.67 14.24
CA ILE A 28 14.75 -5.52 13.06
C ILE A 28 13.39 -5.36 12.36
N SER A 29 12.27 -5.40 13.10
CA SER A 29 10.94 -5.18 12.52
C SER A 29 10.83 -3.81 11.84
N VAL A 30 11.31 -2.74 12.49
CA VAL A 30 11.31 -1.39 11.90
C VAL A 30 12.14 -1.33 10.63
N VAL A 31 13.33 -1.94 10.63
CA VAL A 31 14.20 -2.00 9.45
C VAL A 31 13.53 -2.77 8.31
N ILE A 32 12.86 -3.90 8.60
CA ILE A 32 12.14 -4.68 7.60
C ILE A 32 10.99 -3.86 6.99
N VAL A 33 10.18 -3.19 7.82
CA VAL A 33 9.08 -2.34 7.35
C VAL A 33 9.60 -1.16 6.52
N ALA A 34 10.69 -0.52 6.95
CA ALA A 34 11.31 0.56 6.21
C ALA A 34 11.84 0.09 4.86
N ALA A 35 12.54 -1.06 4.82
CA ALA A 35 13.03 -1.66 3.58
C ALA A 35 11.89 -2.05 2.62
N LEU A 36 10.82 -2.64 3.15
CA LEU A 36 9.61 -2.96 2.37
C LEU A 36 8.96 -1.70 1.80
N THR A 37 8.84 -0.63 2.59
CA THR A 37 8.28 0.64 2.14
C THR A 37 9.09 1.22 0.98
N VAL A 38 10.41 1.26 1.11
CA VAL A 38 11.32 1.74 0.06
C VAL A 38 11.20 0.87 -1.19
N ALA A 39 11.18 -0.46 -1.04
CA ALA A 39 11.01 -1.38 -2.16
C ALA A 39 9.67 -1.16 -2.87
N VAL A 40 8.56 -1.04 -2.14
CA VAL A 40 7.23 -0.80 -2.73
C VAL A 40 7.23 0.50 -3.53
N VAL A 41 7.75 1.59 -2.98
CA VAL A 41 7.82 2.88 -3.69
C VAL A 41 8.68 2.77 -4.95
N LEU A 42 9.87 2.17 -4.85
CA LEU A 42 10.79 2.04 -5.98
C LEU A 42 10.31 1.05 -7.04
N LEU A 43 9.59 -0.01 -6.69
CA LEU A 43 9.10 -0.97 -7.68
C LEU A 43 7.74 -0.57 -8.27
N ARG A 44 6.89 0.12 -7.51
CA ARG A 44 5.51 0.46 -7.93
C ARG A 44 5.34 1.88 -8.45
N LEU A 45 6.19 2.83 -8.10
CA LEU A 45 6.06 4.23 -8.53
C LEU A 45 7.21 4.68 -9.45
N TYR A 46 8.26 3.88 -9.60
CA TYR A 46 9.37 4.24 -10.47
C TYR A 46 8.96 4.20 -11.94
N ARG A 47 9.07 5.35 -12.60
CA ARG A 47 8.75 5.59 -14.02
C ARG A 47 7.34 5.17 -14.43
N LEU A 48 6.37 5.44 -13.57
CA LEU A 48 4.96 5.18 -13.85
C LEU A 48 4.43 5.88 -15.11
N ASP A 49 5.02 7.03 -15.43
CA ASP A 49 4.72 7.84 -16.61
C ASP A 49 5.25 7.23 -17.92
N GLU A 50 6.33 6.43 -17.85
CA GLU A 50 7.02 5.91 -19.03
C GLU A 50 6.83 4.40 -19.25
N LEU A 51 6.50 3.65 -18.20
CA LEU A 51 6.40 2.19 -18.23
C LEU A 51 5.04 1.73 -17.66
N PRO A 52 4.32 0.81 -18.34
CA PRO A 52 4.59 0.23 -19.66
C PRO A 52 4.41 1.24 -20.81
N ALA A 53 5.14 1.03 -21.91
CA ALA A 53 5.09 1.89 -23.10
C ALA A 53 3.74 1.74 -23.81
N GLY A 54 2.98 2.83 -23.88
CA GLY A 54 1.64 2.87 -24.47
C GLY A 54 0.53 2.57 -23.47
N ILE A 55 -0.68 3.03 -23.81
CA ILE A 55 -1.88 2.83 -23.00
C ILE A 55 -2.52 1.49 -23.39
N GLN A 56 -2.72 0.63 -22.41
CA GLN A 56 -3.45 -0.63 -22.63
C GLN A 56 -4.93 -0.33 -22.90
N VAL A 57 -5.59 -1.16 -23.71
CA VAL A 57 -7.01 -0.94 -24.08
C VAL A 57 -7.91 -0.77 -22.85
N SER A 58 -7.71 -1.56 -21.80
CA SER A 58 -8.45 -1.44 -20.55
C SER A 58 -8.18 -0.12 -19.80
N GLU A 59 -6.93 0.35 -19.82
CA GLU A 59 -6.56 1.66 -19.25
C GLU A 59 -7.24 2.79 -20.02
N ALA A 60 -7.22 2.75 -21.36
CA ALA A 60 -7.86 3.75 -22.19
C ALA A 60 -9.37 3.82 -21.95
N LEU A 61 -10.04 2.66 -21.87
CA LEU A 61 -11.49 2.60 -21.58
C LEU A 61 -11.82 3.24 -20.23
N ASN A 62 -11.06 2.91 -19.18
CA ASN A 62 -11.23 3.52 -17.86
C ASN A 62 -11.01 5.04 -17.89
N GLY A 63 -10.05 5.52 -18.68
CA GLY A 63 -9.79 6.95 -18.88
C GLY A 63 -10.96 7.65 -19.58
N VAL A 64 -11.53 7.04 -20.62
CA VAL A 64 -12.70 7.58 -21.33
C VAL A 64 -13.91 7.66 -20.41
N ASP A 65 -14.20 6.61 -19.65
CA ASP A 65 -15.31 6.64 -18.69
C ASP A 65 -15.06 7.65 -17.56
N ALA A 66 -13.82 7.82 -17.11
CA ALA A 66 -13.46 8.86 -16.14
C ALA A 66 -13.69 10.28 -16.69
N LEU A 67 -13.42 10.52 -17.97
CA LEU A 67 -13.74 11.79 -18.63
C LEU A 67 -15.25 12.04 -18.73
N ARG A 68 -16.04 10.98 -18.95
CA ARG A 68 -17.51 11.08 -18.94
C ARG A 68 -18.04 11.44 -17.55
N VAL A 69 -17.47 10.87 -16.50
CA VAL A 69 -17.77 11.23 -15.10
C VAL A 69 -17.46 12.71 -14.84
N LEU A 70 -16.29 13.18 -15.25
CA LEU A 70 -15.93 14.60 -15.15
C LEU A 70 -16.85 15.52 -15.97
N GLY A 71 -17.43 14.99 -17.06
CA GLY A 71 -18.47 15.64 -17.86
C GLY A 71 -19.88 15.64 -17.24
N GLY A 72 -20.06 15.02 -16.06
CA GLY A 72 -21.32 14.98 -15.34
C GLY A 72 -22.08 13.65 -15.42
N GLU A 73 -21.62 12.67 -16.22
CA GLU A 73 -22.25 11.36 -16.32
C GLU A 73 -21.81 10.42 -15.18
N HIS A 74 -22.52 10.50 -14.06
CA HIS A 74 -22.25 9.68 -12.88
C HIS A 74 -23.07 8.39 -12.96
N ALA A 75 -22.39 7.26 -12.93
CA ALA A 75 -23.00 5.94 -12.84
C ALA A 75 -22.35 5.12 -11.72
N VAL A 76 -23.10 4.21 -11.11
CA VAL A 76 -22.56 3.23 -10.15
C VAL A 76 -21.89 2.07 -10.89
N PHE A 77 -22.41 1.75 -12.08
CA PHE A 77 -21.95 0.69 -12.95
C PHE A 77 -21.80 1.24 -14.37
N PHE A 78 -20.63 1.03 -14.98
CA PHE A 78 -20.36 1.47 -16.35
C PHE A 78 -20.53 0.28 -17.29
N PRO A 79 -21.58 0.27 -18.13
CA PRO A 79 -21.73 -0.75 -19.17
C PRO A 79 -20.75 -0.43 -20.30
N SER A 80 -19.49 -0.79 -20.15
CA SER A 80 -18.51 -0.63 -21.22
C SER A 80 -18.64 -1.73 -22.28
N GLU A 81 -18.17 -1.40 -23.48
CA GLU A 81 -18.28 -2.19 -24.72
C GLU A 81 -17.83 -3.66 -24.60
N PHE A 82 -16.96 -4.00 -23.63
CA PHE A 82 -16.33 -5.34 -23.53
C PHE A 82 -16.60 -6.10 -22.22
N SER A 83 -16.95 -5.42 -21.13
CA SER A 83 -17.42 -6.00 -19.87
C SER A 83 -17.75 -4.85 -18.93
N GLY A 84 -19.00 -4.77 -18.49
CA GLY A 84 -19.40 -3.73 -17.55
C GLY A 84 -18.57 -3.81 -16.28
N HIS A 85 -18.06 -2.68 -15.81
CA HIS A 85 -17.10 -2.61 -14.72
C HIS A 85 -17.56 -1.64 -13.63
N GLU A 86 -16.98 -1.85 -12.46
CA GLU A 86 -17.34 -1.17 -11.23
C GLU A 86 -16.82 0.27 -11.18
N GLY A 87 -17.67 1.19 -10.73
CA GLY A 87 -17.39 2.63 -10.83
C GLY A 87 -16.27 3.13 -9.93
N LEU A 88 -15.90 2.42 -8.86
CA LEU A 88 -14.93 2.93 -7.87
C LEU A 88 -13.57 3.27 -8.51
N VAL A 89 -13.07 2.40 -9.39
CA VAL A 89 -11.80 2.64 -10.10
C VAL A 89 -11.94 3.85 -11.03
N VAL A 90 -13.07 3.99 -11.73
CA VAL A 90 -13.36 5.10 -12.64
C VAL A 90 -13.40 6.43 -11.87
N TYR A 91 -14.04 6.48 -10.70
CA TYR A 91 -14.09 7.69 -9.87
C TYR A 91 -12.73 8.09 -9.33
N LEU A 92 -11.90 7.13 -8.92
CA LEU A 92 -10.54 7.42 -8.47
C LEU A 92 -9.65 7.94 -9.61
N ILE A 93 -9.82 7.40 -10.82
CA ILE A 93 -9.15 7.90 -12.03
C ILE A 93 -9.67 9.30 -12.37
N ALA A 94 -10.97 9.54 -12.34
CA ALA A 94 -11.57 10.85 -12.58
C ALA A 94 -11.02 11.91 -11.60
N LEU A 95 -10.90 11.57 -10.32
CA LEU A 95 -10.28 12.42 -9.31
C LEU A 95 -8.81 12.72 -9.64
N SER A 96 -8.05 11.70 -10.01
CA SER A 96 -6.64 11.84 -10.39
C SER A 96 -6.46 12.73 -11.63
N ILE A 97 -7.27 12.52 -12.66
CA ILE A 97 -7.30 13.34 -13.88
C ILE A 97 -7.73 14.78 -13.58
N SER A 98 -8.67 14.98 -12.63
CA SER A 98 -9.07 16.34 -12.22
C SER A 98 -7.94 17.13 -11.58
N VAL A 99 -6.96 16.48 -10.95
CA VAL A 99 -5.86 17.14 -10.24
C VAL A 99 -4.60 17.23 -11.10
N LEU A 100 -4.27 16.18 -11.86
CA LEU A 100 -3.02 16.07 -12.64
C LEU A 100 -3.22 16.30 -14.15
N GLY A 101 -4.46 16.40 -14.62
CA GLY A 101 -4.80 16.49 -16.04
C GLY A 101 -4.81 15.13 -16.75
N GLN A 102 -5.03 15.15 -18.07
CA GLN A 102 -5.07 13.96 -18.92
C GLN A 102 -3.65 13.46 -19.23
N THR A 103 -3.02 12.80 -18.27
CA THR A 103 -1.67 12.22 -18.38
C THR A 103 -1.68 10.73 -18.06
N ASP A 104 -0.72 9.97 -18.59
CA ASP A 104 -0.54 8.54 -18.31
C ASP A 104 -0.33 8.28 -16.81
N LEU A 105 0.39 9.19 -16.14
CA LEU A 105 0.56 9.15 -14.69
C LEU A 105 -0.78 9.29 -13.97
N ALA A 106 -1.66 10.22 -14.36
CA ALA A 106 -2.96 10.40 -13.72
C ALA A 106 -3.84 9.13 -13.82
N LEU A 107 -3.73 8.39 -14.93
CA LEU A 107 -4.47 7.16 -15.15
C LEU A 107 -3.96 6.00 -14.28
N ARG A 108 -2.64 5.93 -14.07
CA ARG A 108 -1.97 4.81 -13.37
C ARG A 108 -1.79 5.04 -11.87
N LEU A 109 -1.79 6.30 -11.42
CA LEU A 109 -1.57 6.66 -10.02
C LEU A 109 -2.55 5.98 -9.05
N PRO A 110 -3.87 5.94 -9.30
CA PRO A 110 -4.81 5.33 -8.36
C PRO A 110 -4.58 3.83 -8.16
N THR A 111 -4.33 3.11 -9.25
CA THR A 111 -4.09 1.66 -9.20
C THR A 111 -2.71 1.36 -8.61
N ALA A 112 -1.70 2.20 -8.87
CA ALA A 112 -0.39 2.07 -8.23
C ALA A 112 -0.44 2.30 -6.72
N LEU A 113 -1.19 3.31 -6.26
CA LEU A 113 -1.40 3.56 -4.82
C LEU A 113 -2.18 2.43 -4.15
N ALA A 114 -3.25 1.93 -4.78
CA ALA A 114 -4.00 0.78 -4.26
C ALA A 114 -3.10 -0.45 -4.12
N ASN A 115 -2.29 -0.75 -5.13
CA ASN A 115 -1.34 -1.86 -5.10
C ASN A 115 -0.25 -1.69 -4.05
N ALA A 116 0.26 -0.47 -3.85
CA ALA A 116 1.22 -0.17 -2.80
C ALA A 116 0.61 -0.37 -1.40
N GLY A 117 -0.64 0.07 -1.22
CA GLY A 117 -1.42 -0.12 0.01
C GLY A 117 -1.59 -1.59 0.38
N THR A 118 -1.87 -2.46 -0.59
CA THR A 118 -2.06 -3.90 -0.36
C THR A 118 -0.88 -4.57 0.33
N VAL A 119 0.36 -4.14 0.05
CA VAL A 119 1.56 -4.72 0.70
C VAL A 119 1.53 -4.46 2.21
N PHE A 120 1.11 -3.27 2.64
CA PHE A 120 0.99 -2.94 4.06
C PHE A 120 -0.17 -3.68 4.72
N VAL A 121 -1.29 -3.84 4.01
CA VAL A 121 -2.47 -4.57 4.51
C VAL A 121 -2.16 -6.05 4.72
N VAL A 122 -1.41 -6.68 3.80
CA VAL A 122 -1.05 -8.11 3.90
C VAL A 122 0.05 -8.34 4.93
N TYR A 123 0.94 -7.37 5.13
CA TYR A 123 2.01 -7.49 6.12
C TYR A 123 1.50 -7.40 7.57
N TRP A 124 0.38 -6.71 7.80
CA TRP A 124 -0.24 -6.51 9.11
C TRP A 124 -1.08 -7.72 9.55
#